data_AF-A0A0C3D2H7-F1
#
_entry.id   AF-A0A0C3D2H7-F1
#
_cell.length_a   1.000
_cell.length_b   1.000
_cell.length_c   1.000
_cell.angle_alpha   90.00
_cell.angle_beta   90.00
_cell.angle_gamma   90.00
#
_symmetry.space_group_name_H-M   'P 1'
#
loop_
_entity.id
_entity.type
_entity.pdbx_description
1 polymer ?
#
loop_
_entity_poly.entity_id
_entity_poly.type
_entity_poly.pdbx_seq_one_letter_code
_entity_poly.pdbx_strand_id
1 'polypeptide(L)'
;MGPWQHKVDEGLDARKTAWETLYTQLDTCLHKLDLPTFLTHLLPALTDPSDEIKVLAHLLLGRLSTITLGVPLLLARLDALTPALETTMRGAPITKDTVKQDLERAAELRRSTMRAVAALVKVNAVGNAVGAGATGGTQKFEVFVEDIKRNEQWGMEFRELVG
;
A
#
# COMPACT_ATOMS: atom_id res chain seq x y z
N MET A 1 -1.26 -29.56 -15.42
CA MET A 1 0.10 -30.01 -15.78
C MET A 1 0.83 -30.35 -14.48
N GLY A 2 0.85 -31.61 -14.05
CA GLY A 2 1.54 -31.99 -12.79
C GLY A 2 1.13 -31.12 -11.57
N PRO A 3 2.06 -30.78 -10.66
CA PRO A 3 1.78 -29.93 -9.48
C PRO A 3 1.55 -28.44 -9.81
N TRP A 4 1.61 -28.04 -11.08
CA TRP A 4 1.46 -26.65 -11.50
C TRP A 4 -0.01 -26.27 -11.71
N GLN A 5 -0.45 -25.25 -10.97
CA GLN A 5 -1.75 -24.62 -11.15
C GLN A 5 -1.58 -23.30 -11.92
N HIS A 6 -2.29 -23.17 -13.04
CA HIS A 6 -2.41 -21.91 -13.75
C HIS A 6 -3.77 -21.30 -13.40
N LYS A 7 -3.75 -20.21 -12.63
CA LYS A 7 -4.96 -19.46 -12.28
C LYS A 7 -5.28 -18.49 -13.40
N VAL A 8 -6.49 -18.59 -13.96
CA VAL A 8 -7.02 -17.65 -14.94
C VAL A 8 -7.97 -16.70 -14.23
N ASP A 9 -7.73 -15.40 -14.35
CA ASP A 9 -8.57 -14.32 -13.81
C ASP A 9 -9.06 -13.43 -14.96
N GLU A 10 -10.19 -13.81 -15.55
CA GLU A 10 -10.78 -13.09 -16.70
C GLU A 10 -11.21 -11.65 -16.35
N GLY A 11 -11.37 -11.35 -15.07
CA GLY A 11 -11.73 -10.02 -14.59
C GLY A 11 -10.55 -9.10 -14.32
N LEU A 12 -9.31 -9.59 -14.40
CA LEU A 12 -8.12 -8.83 -13.99
C LEU A 12 -7.96 -7.53 -14.78
N ASP A 13 -8.06 -7.60 -16.11
CA ASP A 13 -7.88 -6.43 -16.97
C ASP A 13 -8.93 -5.35 -16.72
N ALA A 14 -10.18 -5.76 -16.46
CA ALA A 14 -11.26 -4.84 -16.09
C ALA A 14 -10.98 -4.19 -14.72
N ARG A 15 -10.53 -4.97 -13.72
CA ARG A 15 -10.15 -4.41 -12.40
C ARG A 15 -9.00 -3.44 -12.51
N LYS A 16 -7.96 -3.75 -13.30
CA LYS A 16 -6.81 -2.85 -13.54
C LYS A 16 -7.25 -1.53 -14.17
N THR A 17 -8.01 -1.63 -15.27
CA THR A 17 -8.51 -0.46 -16.00
C THR A 17 -9.34 0.46 -15.08
N ALA A 18 -10.16 -0.13 -14.21
CA ALA A 18 -10.92 0.64 -13.22
C ALA A 18 -10.02 1.41 -12.27
N TRP A 19 -8.99 0.77 -11.69
CA TRP A 19 -8.05 1.42 -10.78
C TRP A 19 -7.16 2.48 -11.46
N GLU A 20 -6.71 2.24 -12.69
CA GLU A 20 -5.97 3.23 -13.49
C GLU A 20 -6.83 4.44 -13.84
N THR A 21 -8.12 4.22 -14.14
CA THR A 21 -9.08 5.29 -14.39
C THR A 21 -9.30 6.11 -13.12
N LEU A 22 -9.49 5.45 -11.97
CA LEU A 22 -9.62 6.10 -10.66
C LEU A 22 -8.38 6.91 -10.29
N TYR A 23 -7.18 6.41 -10.60
CA TYR A 23 -5.92 7.14 -10.43
C TYR A 23 -5.91 8.44 -11.24
N THR A 24 -6.29 8.37 -12.51
CA THR A 24 -6.39 9.56 -13.38
C THR A 24 -7.43 10.55 -12.87
N GLN A 25 -8.58 10.07 -12.39
CA GLN A 25 -9.65 10.92 -11.88
C GLN A 25 -9.28 11.68 -10.60
N LEU A 26 -8.40 11.13 -9.75
CA LEU A 26 -7.85 11.88 -8.61
C LEU A 26 -7.11 13.15 -9.04
N ASP A 27 -6.54 13.17 -10.24
CA ASP A 27 -5.82 14.32 -10.77
C ASP A 27 -6.72 15.28 -11.54
N THR A 28 -7.62 14.75 -12.38
CA THR A 28 -8.40 15.57 -13.30
C THR A 28 -9.72 16.06 -12.71
N CYS A 29 -10.30 15.30 -11.78
CA CYS A 29 -11.70 15.45 -11.37
C CYS A 29 -11.92 15.27 -9.85
N LEU A 30 -10.92 15.58 -9.01
CA LEU A 30 -10.96 15.37 -7.56
C LEU A 30 -12.24 15.90 -6.88
N HIS A 31 -12.70 17.09 -7.28
CA HIS A 31 -13.88 17.74 -6.72
C HIS A 31 -15.20 17.00 -6.97
N LYS A 32 -15.22 16.01 -7.86
CA LYS A 32 -16.38 15.15 -8.15
C LYS A 32 -16.31 13.80 -7.43
N LEU A 33 -15.23 13.51 -6.74
CA LEU A 33 -15.00 12.23 -6.08
C LEU A 33 -15.41 12.29 -4.61
N ASP A 34 -16.15 11.28 -4.17
CA ASP A 34 -16.37 11.01 -2.76
C ASP A 34 -15.16 10.22 -2.19
N LEU A 35 -14.17 10.95 -1.67
CA LEU A 35 -12.92 10.36 -1.14
C LEU A 35 -13.15 9.35 0.00
N PRO A 36 -14.09 9.55 0.95
CA PRO A 36 -14.46 8.54 1.92
C PRO A 36 -14.82 7.19 1.30
N THR A 37 -15.68 7.15 0.28
CA THR A 37 -16.06 5.93 -0.45
C THR A 37 -14.89 5.38 -1.26
N PHE A 38 -14.12 6.26 -1.91
CA PHE A 38 -12.90 5.86 -2.63
C PHE A 38 -11.97 5.03 -1.75
N LEU A 39 -11.69 5.51 -0.53
CA LEU A 39 -10.82 4.82 0.42
C LEU A 39 -11.40 3.50 0.93
N THR A 40 -12.72 3.38 1.05
CA THR A 40 -13.38 2.12 1.39
C THR A 40 -13.10 1.04 0.34
N HIS A 41 -13.05 1.40 -0.94
CA HIS A 41 -12.71 0.46 -2.02
C HIS A 41 -11.20 0.20 -2.13
N LEU A 42 -10.36 1.15 -1.71
CA LEU A 42 -8.90 1.01 -1.79
C LEU A 42 -8.36 -0.07 -0.85
N LEU A 43 -8.98 -0.24 0.32
CA LEU A 43 -8.53 -1.23 1.31
C LEU A 43 -8.55 -2.67 0.76
N PRO A 44 -9.65 -3.18 0.16
CA PRO A 44 -9.66 -4.46 -0.53
C PRO A 44 -8.59 -4.62 -1.61
N ALA A 45 -8.25 -3.54 -2.33
CA ALA A 45 -7.25 -3.59 -3.42
C ALA A 45 -5.83 -3.87 -2.91
N LEU A 46 -5.49 -3.47 -1.68
CA LEU A 46 -4.21 -3.81 -1.04
C LEU A 46 -4.07 -5.31 -0.75
N THR A 47 -5.19 -6.03 -0.70
CA THR A 47 -5.25 -7.48 -0.47
C THR A 47 -5.61 -8.28 -1.73
N ASP A 48 -5.68 -7.64 -2.89
CA ASP A 48 -6.05 -8.33 -4.15
C ASP A 48 -5.05 -9.46 -4.46
N PRO A 49 -5.51 -10.61 -4.97
CA PRO A 49 -4.62 -11.70 -5.36
C PRO A 49 -3.58 -11.29 -6.43
N SER A 50 -3.87 -10.28 -7.24
CA SER A 50 -2.94 -9.76 -8.25
C SER A 50 -2.00 -8.70 -7.66
N ASP A 51 -0.69 -8.94 -7.80
CA ASP A 51 0.31 -7.95 -7.41
C ASP A 51 0.18 -6.63 -8.17
N GLU A 52 -0.32 -6.65 -9.41
CA GLU A 52 -0.48 -5.45 -10.23
C GLU A 52 -1.55 -4.52 -9.62
N ILE A 53 -2.64 -5.10 -9.10
CA ILE A 53 -3.68 -4.34 -8.40
C ILE A 53 -3.12 -3.77 -7.08
N LYS A 54 -2.32 -4.55 -6.34
CA LYS A 54 -1.66 -4.06 -5.13
C LYS A 54 -0.72 -2.88 -5.43
N VAL A 55 0.07 -2.96 -6.50
CA VAL A 55 0.96 -1.87 -6.93
C VAL A 55 0.16 -0.62 -7.29
N LEU A 56 -0.97 -0.74 -8.01
CA LEU A 56 -1.87 0.38 -8.28
C LEU A 56 -2.44 0.98 -6.98
N ALA A 57 -2.81 0.13 -6.02
CA ALA A 57 -3.29 0.60 -4.72
C ALA A 57 -2.20 1.35 -3.91
N HIS A 58 -0.94 0.88 -3.95
CA HIS A 58 0.19 1.60 -3.35
C HIS A 58 0.41 2.97 -4.01
N LEU A 59 0.32 3.05 -5.33
CA LEU A 59 0.45 4.29 -6.08
C LEU A 59 -0.65 5.29 -5.71
N LEU A 60 -1.89 4.80 -5.57
CA LEU A 60 -3.04 5.58 -5.11
C LEU A 60 -2.87 6.10 -3.67
N LEU A 61 -2.37 5.26 -2.75
CA LEU A 61 -2.04 5.71 -1.39
C LEU A 61 -1.01 6.84 -1.40
N GLY A 62 0.06 6.68 -2.19
CA GLY A 62 1.08 7.71 -2.35
C GLY A 62 0.55 9.00 -2.99
N ARG A 63 -0.45 8.91 -3.88
CA ARG A 63 -1.09 10.09 -4.43
C ARG A 63 -1.99 10.78 -3.41
N LEU A 64 -2.84 10.01 -2.73
CA LEU A 64 -3.77 10.52 -1.71
C LEU A 64 -3.05 11.20 -0.55
N SER A 65 -1.85 10.74 -0.17
CA SER A 65 -1.05 11.39 0.88
C SER A 65 -0.57 12.78 0.51
N THR A 66 -0.57 13.14 -0.78
CA THR A 66 -0.20 14.50 -1.25
C THR A 66 -1.41 15.44 -1.41
N ILE A 67 -2.64 14.89 -1.36
CA ILE A 67 -3.86 15.66 -1.51
C ILE A 67 -4.32 16.13 -0.13
N THR A 68 -4.53 17.44 0.06
CA THR A 68 -4.89 18.04 1.35
C THR A 68 -6.14 17.39 1.98
N LEU A 69 -7.16 17.09 1.18
CA LEU A 69 -8.38 16.41 1.64
C LEU A 69 -8.16 14.92 1.96
N GLY A 70 -7.14 14.30 1.36
CA GLY A 70 -6.81 12.89 1.57
C GLY A 70 -6.08 12.63 2.90
N VAL A 71 -5.22 13.55 3.33
CA VAL A 71 -4.43 13.44 4.57
C VAL A 71 -5.27 13.07 5.80
N PRO A 72 -6.34 13.80 6.18
CA PRO A 72 -7.13 13.46 7.37
C PRO A 72 -7.85 12.11 7.22
N LEU A 73 -8.28 11.75 6.01
CA LEU A 73 -8.96 10.48 5.75
C LEU A 73 -8.02 9.28 5.82
N LEU A 74 -6.77 9.44 5.40
CA LEU A 74 -5.72 8.44 5.54
C LEU A 74 -5.28 8.30 6.99
N LEU A 75 -5.07 9.42 7.69
CA LEU A 75 -4.70 9.42 9.11
C LEU A 75 -5.69 8.62 9.95
N ALA A 76 -6.99 8.84 9.74
CA ALA A 76 -8.06 8.11 10.43
C ALA A 76 -8.13 6.60 10.12
N ARG A 77 -7.41 6.12 9.09
CA ARG A 77 -7.43 4.72 8.62
C ARG A 77 -6.07 4.04 8.63
N LEU A 78 -5.02 4.65 9.19
CA LEU A 78 -3.67 4.09 9.18
C LEU A 78 -3.64 2.66 9.73
N ASP A 79 -4.18 2.45 10.94
CA ASP A 79 -4.24 1.11 11.54
C ASP A 79 -5.08 0.09 10.77
N ALA A 80 -6.06 0.54 9.96
CA ALA A 80 -6.85 -0.34 9.11
C ALA A 80 -6.10 -0.75 7.84
N LEU A 81 -5.21 0.10 7.33
CA LEU A 81 -4.36 -0.18 6.16
C LEU A 81 -3.16 -1.08 6.53
N THR A 82 -2.65 -0.94 7.76
CA THR A 82 -1.43 -1.63 8.23
C THR A 82 -1.42 -3.14 7.97
N PRO A 83 -2.47 -3.93 8.27
CA PRO A 83 -2.41 -5.39 8.11
C PRO A 83 -2.15 -5.83 6.65
N ALA A 84 -2.71 -5.10 5.68
CA ALA A 84 -2.52 -5.41 4.26
C ALA A 84 -1.09 -5.09 3.79
N LEU A 85 -0.53 -3.98 4.26
CA LEU A 85 0.85 -3.57 3.97
C LEU A 85 1.85 -4.53 4.65
N GLU A 86 1.59 -4.91 5.89
CA GLU A 86 2.42 -5.86 6.63
C GLU A 86 2.43 -7.24 5.96
N THR A 87 1.27 -7.71 5.52
CA THR A 87 1.15 -8.97 4.77
C THR A 87 2.00 -8.93 3.49
N THR A 88 1.99 -7.80 2.78
CA THR A 88 2.78 -7.62 1.57
C THR A 88 4.29 -7.58 1.87
N MET A 89 4.70 -6.90 2.95
CA MET A 89 6.10 -6.87 3.39
C MET A 89 6.62 -8.25 3.79
N ARG A 90 5.80 -9.04 4.51
CA ARG A 90 6.11 -10.43 4.86
C ARG A 90 6.33 -11.28 3.60
N GLY A 91 5.44 -11.14 2.63
CA GLY A 91 5.47 -11.86 1.36
C GLY A 91 5.26 -13.37 1.51
N ALA A 92 5.28 -14.08 0.38
CA ALA A 92 5.09 -15.53 0.35
C ALA A 92 6.33 -16.27 0.90
N PRO A 93 6.15 -17.43 1.56
CA PRO A 93 7.26 -18.28 1.98
C PRO A 93 8.12 -18.71 0.78
N ILE A 94 9.43 -18.59 0.92
CA ILE A 94 10.37 -19.07 -0.09
C ILE A 94 10.53 -20.58 0.07
N THR A 95 10.22 -21.32 -0.99
CA THR A 95 10.39 -22.77 -1.07
C THR A 95 11.50 -23.14 -2.05
N LYS A 96 11.86 -24.42 -2.13
CA LYS A 96 12.85 -24.93 -3.10
C LYS A 96 12.42 -24.74 -4.55
N ASP A 97 11.12 -24.62 -4.79
CA ASP A 97 10.53 -24.43 -6.12
C ASP A 97 10.35 -22.94 -6.48
N THR A 98 10.68 -22.02 -5.56
CA THR A 98 10.58 -20.58 -5.83
C THR A 98 11.68 -20.17 -6.79
N VAL A 99 11.30 -19.80 -8.01
CA VAL A 99 12.26 -19.40 -9.03
C VAL A 99 12.73 -17.97 -8.80
N LYS A 100 13.90 -17.63 -9.33
CA LYS A 100 14.51 -16.29 -9.18
C LYS A 100 13.57 -15.15 -9.61
N GLN A 101 12.82 -15.36 -10.68
CA GLN A 101 11.86 -14.39 -11.19
C GLN A 101 10.76 -14.04 -10.17
N ASP A 102 10.28 -15.03 -9.41
CA ASP A 102 9.26 -14.81 -8.37
C ASP A 102 9.84 -14.02 -7.19
N LEU A 103 11.10 -14.29 -6.84
CA LEU A 103 11.82 -13.52 -5.81
C LEU A 103 12.00 -12.06 -6.22
N GLU A 104 12.39 -11.81 -7.47
CA GLU A 104 12.55 -10.46 -8.03
C GLU A 104 11.21 -9.71 -8.08
N ARG A 105 10.13 -10.38 -8.50
CA ARG A 105 8.77 -9.82 -8.50
C ARG A 105 8.30 -9.48 -7.08
N ALA A 106 8.49 -10.38 -6.12
CA ALA A 106 8.14 -10.16 -4.72
C ALA A 106 8.97 -9.02 -4.10
N ALA A 107 10.25 -8.91 -4.44
CA ALA A 107 11.11 -7.81 -4.01
C ALA A 107 10.61 -6.46 -4.54
N GLU A 108 10.20 -6.38 -5.81
CA GLU A 108 9.64 -5.15 -6.37
C GLU A 108 8.30 -4.76 -5.74
N LEU A 109 7.44 -5.75 -5.46
CA LEU A 109 6.20 -5.51 -4.74
C LEU A 109 6.47 -4.92 -3.34
N ARG A 110 7.44 -5.46 -2.60
CA ARG A 110 7.86 -4.93 -1.29
C ARG A 110 8.39 -3.50 -1.40
N ARG A 111 9.19 -3.18 -2.43
CA ARG A 111 9.64 -1.80 -2.69
C ARG A 111 8.48 -0.86 -3.00
N SER A 112 7.48 -1.31 -3.75
CA SER A 112 6.24 -0.57 -3.97
C SER A 112 5.50 -0.29 -2.65
N THR A 113 5.37 -1.31 -1.79
CA THR A 113 4.79 -1.15 -0.44
C THR A 113 5.57 -0.16 0.42
N MET A 114 6.90 -0.26 0.47
CA MET A 114 7.75 0.67 1.24
C MET A 114 7.58 2.11 0.80
N ARG A 115 7.47 2.39 -0.51
CA ARG A 115 7.18 3.73 -1.02
C ARG A 115 5.83 4.25 -0.53
N ALA A 116 4.79 3.42 -0.51
CA ALA A 116 3.49 3.79 0.05
C ALA A 116 3.56 4.02 1.56
N VAL A 117 4.24 3.15 2.31
CA VAL A 117 4.43 3.31 3.77
C VAL A 117 5.18 4.60 4.07
N ALA A 118 6.25 4.93 3.33
CA ALA A 118 6.99 6.17 3.51
C ALA A 118 6.12 7.41 3.26
N ALA A 119 5.19 7.34 2.30
CA ALA A 119 4.21 8.40 2.07
C ALA A 119 3.23 8.53 3.25
N LEU A 120 2.79 7.40 3.83
CA LEU A 120 1.93 7.38 5.03
C LEU A 120 2.65 7.84 6.30
N VAL A 121 3.96 7.62 6.43
CA VAL A 121 4.77 8.18 7.54
C VAL A 121 4.69 9.71 7.55
N LYS A 122 4.72 10.34 6.36
CA LYS A 122 4.54 11.80 6.24
C LYS A 122 3.14 12.24 6.66
N VAL A 123 2.11 11.45 6.32
CA VAL A 123 0.73 11.69 6.80
C VAL A 123 0.65 11.61 8.33
N ASN A 124 1.24 10.58 8.94
CA ASN A 124 1.26 10.44 10.39
C ASN A 124 1.99 11.61 11.07
N ALA A 125 3.12 12.06 10.50
CA ALA A 125 3.85 13.22 11.01
C ALA A 125 3.01 14.51 11.00
N VAL A 126 2.23 14.74 9.93
CA VAL A 126 1.28 15.86 9.88
C VAL A 126 0.22 15.71 10.96
N GLY A 127 -0.35 14.52 11.13
CA GLY A 127 -1.33 14.24 12.19
C GLY A 127 -0.80 14.54 13.59
N ASN A 128 0.45 14.15 13.86
CA ASN A 128 1.12 14.40 15.14
C ASN A 128 1.36 15.90 15.36
N ALA A 129 1.74 16.66 14.33
CA ALA A 129 1.98 18.09 14.42
C ALA A 129 0.72 18.91 14.78
N VAL A 130 -0.47 18.43 14.38
CA VAL A 130 -1.75 19.11 14.65
C VAL A 130 -2.47 18.51 15.89
N GLY A 131 -1.79 17.64 16.65
CA GLY A 131 -2.35 17.00 17.86
C GLY A 131 -3.41 15.94 17.58
N ALA A 132 -3.61 15.54 16.33
CA ALA A 132 -4.56 14.48 15.95
C ALA A 132 -4.04 13.07 16.29
N GLY A 133 -2.74 12.89 16.53
CA GLY A 133 -2.16 11.60 16.96
C GLY A 133 -2.68 11.10 18.32
N ALA A 134 -3.31 11.96 19.13
CA ALA A 134 -3.86 11.59 20.43
C ALA A 134 -5.21 10.85 20.34
N THR A 135 -5.84 10.75 19.17
CA THR A 135 -7.18 10.15 19.03
C THR A 135 -7.19 8.62 18.94
N GLY A 136 -6.03 7.97 18.99
CA GLY A 136 -5.88 6.54 18.70
C GLY A 136 -6.05 6.22 17.21
N GLY A 137 -5.59 5.05 16.78
CA GLY A 137 -5.70 4.58 15.39
C GLY A 137 -4.45 4.70 14.51
N THR A 138 -3.29 5.03 15.11
CA THR A 138 -1.98 5.06 14.43
C THR A 138 -0.94 4.11 15.07
N GLN A 139 -1.26 3.48 16.20
CA GLN A 139 -0.29 2.72 17.00
C GLN A 139 0.21 1.48 16.25
N LYS A 140 -0.67 0.76 15.54
CA LYS A 140 -0.25 -0.42 14.76
C LYS A 140 0.63 0.01 13.61
N PHE A 141 0.27 1.11 12.95
CA PHE A 141 1.08 1.68 11.88
C PHE A 141 2.47 2.09 12.36
N GLU A 142 2.58 2.73 13.53
CA GLU A 142 3.87 3.13 14.11
C GLU A 142 4.75 1.93 14.45
N VAL A 143 4.19 0.89 15.07
CA VAL A 143 4.92 -0.36 15.34
C VAL A 143 5.42 -0.98 14.03
N PHE A 144 4.56 -1.07 13.02
CA PHE A 144 4.93 -1.60 11.70
C PHE A 144 6.05 -0.81 11.03
N VAL A 145 6.03 0.53 11.12
CA VAL A 145 7.10 1.39 10.59
C VAL A 145 8.43 1.11 11.28
N GLU A 146 8.42 0.96 12.61
CA GLU A 146 9.63 0.61 13.36
C GLU A 146 10.15 -0.79 13.02
N ASP A 147 9.26 -1.76 12.80
CA ASP A 147 9.64 -3.10 12.37
C ASP A 147 10.31 -3.10 10.99
N ILE A 148 9.82 -2.29 10.04
CA ILE A 148 10.47 -2.14 8.72
C ILE A 148 11.86 -1.51 8.89
N LYS A 149 12.01 -0.46 9.70
CA LYS A 149 13.31 0.19 9.93
C LYS A 149 14.35 -0.74 10.54
N ARG A 150 13.93 -1.68 11.39
CA ARG A 150 14.78 -2.69 12.04
C ARG A 150 15.08 -3.89 11.15
N ASN A 151 14.37 -4.05 10.03
CA ASN A 151 14.56 -5.16 9.13
C ASN A 151 15.95 -5.11 8.47
N GLU A 152 16.72 -6.21 8.56
CA GLU A 152 18.09 -6.27 8.04
C GLU A 152 18.16 -6.10 6.52
N GLN A 153 17.15 -6.59 5.79
CA GLN A 153 17.11 -6.55 4.33
C GLN A 153 16.59 -5.21 3.81
N TRP A 154 15.54 -4.68 4.42
CA TRP A 154 14.76 -3.56 3.88
C TRP A 154 14.95 -2.24 4.65
N GLY A 155 15.48 -2.29 5.88
CA GLY A 155 15.51 -1.14 6.79
C GLY A 155 16.44 -0.02 6.35
N MET A 156 17.52 -0.31 5.62
CA MET A 156 18.37 0.74 5.04
C MET A 156 17.64 1.49 3.92
N GLU A 157 17.14 0.77 2.92
CA GLU A 157 16.38 1.34 1.80
C GLU A 157 15.15 2.13 2.29
N PHE A 158 14.43 1.60 3.27
CA PHE A 158 13.27 2.28 3.82
C PHE A 158 13.61 3.59 4.55
N ARG A 159 14.74 3.64 5.28
CA ARG A 159 15.19 4.88 5.93
C ARG A 159 15.50 5.97 4.91
N GLU A 160 16.13 5.61 3.78
CA GLU A 160 16.39 6.56 2.68
C GLU A 160 15.09 7.12 2.07
N LEU A 161 14.03 6.32 2.00
CA LEU A 161 12.71 6.77 1.49
C LEU A 161 12.00 7.74 2.43
N VAL A 162 12.16 7.56 3.75
CA VAL A 162 11.51 8.39 4.76
C VAL A 162 12.20 9.75 4.91
N GLY A 163 13.53 9.81 4.68
CA GLY A 163 14.35 11.01 4.84
C GLY A 163 14.88 11.13 6.26
#